data_AF-A0A9D9UZE5-F1
#
_entry.id   AF-A0A9D9UZE5-F1
#
_cell.length_a   1.000
_cell.length_b   1.000
_cell.length_c   1.000
_cell.angle_alpha   90.00
_cell.angle_beta   90.00
_cell.angle_gamma   90.00
#
_symmetry.space_group_name_H-M   'P 1'
#
loop_
_entity.id
_entity.type
_entity.pdbx_description
1 polymer ?
#
loop_
_entity_poly.entity_id
_entity_poly.type
_entity_poly.pdbx_seq_one_letter_code
_entity_poly.pdbx_strand_id
1 'polypeptide(L)'
;MKKSINSKKYVWALAILVMISCYNGSVVNNSAEQAPTSDINFYGILEDHAHTCNVESILVGGKYESIPVYQQNTFVPLNHKNNPTMEQVDPKQNKILINLQDIKSISLEHPHNPTESSIQINNKIYIQIIVESLQGTKKHYLVESSRKITCKEIDKSADVQQAPTLHDRDLNFIHIKKLIIKGYKSNYPYKAPEIGPISKTPEQPMPKAPTMTESEKEKFKESTAELLNAIEENVKNMPLDNPTAFETMRSTVLTLLKSLRDQLQKFLDMIK
;
A
#
# COMPACT_ATOMS: atom_id res chain seq x y z
N MET A 1 63.05 28.41 -35.25
CA MET A 1 62.58 27.03 -35.51
C MET A 1 61.19 26.84 -34.90
N LYS A 2 60.11 26.85 -35.70
CA LYS A 2 58.75 26.54 -35.22
C LYS A 2 58.53 25.02 -35.37
N LYS A 3 58.48 24.30 -34.25
CA LYS A 3 58.12 22.88 -34.23
C LYS A 3 56.64 22.75 -34.59
N SER A 4 56.37 22.20 -35.77
CA SER A 4 55.02 21.81 -36.19
C SER A 4 54.55 20.66 -35.29
N ILE A 5 53.66 20.99 -34.35
CA ILE A 5 53.05 20.01 -33.47
C ILE A 5 52.06 19.21 -34.32
N ASN A 6 52.31 17.91 -34.44
CA ASN A 6 51.52 16.97 -35.25
C ASN A 6 50.10 16.85 -34.69
N SER A 7 49.22 17.78 -35.07
CA SER A 7 47.84 17.93 -34.59
C SER A 7 47.02 16.65 -34.71
N LYS A 8 47.32 15.81 -35.71
CA LYS A 8 46.67 14.51 -35.90
C LYS A 8 46.82 13.58 -34.71
N LYS A 9 47.97 13.58 -34.00
CA LYS A 9 48.18 12.72 -32.83
C LYS A 9 47.34 13.16 -31.62
N TYR A 10 47.13 14.48 -31.48
CA TYR A 10 46.32 15.04 -30.40
C TYR A 10 44.82 14.78 -30.62
N VAL A 11 44.35 14.84 -31.86
CA VAL A 11 42.96 14.52 -32.21
C VAL A 11 42.64 13.06 -31.90
N TRP A 12 43.55 12.14 -32.24
CA TRP A 12 43.37 10.72 -31.92
C TRP A 12 43.42 10.43 -30.42
N ALA A 13 44.33 11.08 -29.69
CA ALA A 13 44.40 10.95 -28.23
C ALA A 13 43.12 11.48 -27.54
N LEU A 14 42.58 12.61 -28.02
CA LEU A 14 41.35 13.19 -27.49
C LEU A 14 40.13 12.29 -27.76
N ALA A 15 40.03 11.71 -28.95
CA ALA A 15 38.93 10.81 -29.32
C ALA A 15 38.89 9.53 -28.47
N ILE A 16 40.05 8.94 -28.17
CA ILE A 16 40.14 7.77 -27.27
C ILE A 16 39.74 8.15 -25.85
N LEU A 17 40.14 9.33 -25.38
CA LEU A 17 39.83 9.79 -24.02
C LEU A 17 38.33 10.06 -23.83
N VAL A 18 37.67 10.61 -24.86
CA VAL A 18 36.20 10.77 -24.88
C VAL A 18 35.49 9.42 -24.85
N MET A 19 35.93 8.44 -25.65
CA MET A 19 35.33 7.10 -25.66
C MET A 19 35.48 6.37 -24.32
N ILE A 20 36.60 6.54 -23.61
CA ILE A 20 36.79 5.99 -22.26
C ILE A 20 35.90 6.72 -21.24
N SER A 21 35.76 8.04 -21.34
CA SER A 21 34.89 8.81 -20.44
C SER A 21 33.39 8.63 -20.68
N CYS A 22 33.00 8.16 -21.87
CA CYS A 22 31.61 7.78 -22.19
C CYS A 22 31.30 6.31 -21.87
N TYR A 23 32.29 5.52 -21.44
CA TYR A 23 32.05 4.19 -20.91
C TYR A 23 31.58 4.29 -19.46
N ASN A 24 30.28 4.56 -19.28
CA ASN A 24 29.57 4.17 -18.06
C ASN A 24 29.42 2.65 -18.08
N GLY A 25 30.55 1.95 -17.89
CA GLY A 25 30.55 0.56 -17.51
C GLY A 25 29.91 0.45 -16.14
N SER A 26 28.59 0.34 -16.11
CA SER A 26 27.89 -0.25 -14.99
C SER A 26 28.53 -1.62 -14.80
N VAL A 27 29.42 -1.73 -13.83
CA VAL A 27 29.85 -3.00 -13.29
C VAL A 27 28.59 -3.57 -12.66
N VAL A 28 27.80 -4.26 -13.48
CA VAL A 28 26.78 -5.17 -13.00
C VAL A 28 27.58 -6.27 -12.34
N ASN A 29 27.74 -6.15 -11.02
CA ASN A 29 28.09 -7.30 -10.20
C ASN A 29 27.04 -8.36 -10.52
N ASN A 30 27.44 -9.37 -11.30
CA ASN A 30 26.74 -10.64 -11.45
C ASN A 30 26.83 -11.48 -10.16
N SER A 31 26.93 -10.82 -9.01
CA SER A 31 26.42 -11.41 -7.78
C SER A 31 24.91 -11.39 -7.94
N ALA A 32 24.35 -12.54 -8.30
CA ALA A 32 22.98 -12.85 -7.94
C ALA A 32 22.90 -12.77 -6.40
N GLU A 33 22.84 -11.55 -5.86
CA GLU A 33 22.24 -11.30 -4.57
C GLU A 33 20.80 -11.78 -4.76
N GLN A 34 20.55 -13.01 -4.30
CA GLN A 34 19.21 -13.47 -4.02
C GLN A 34 18.56 -12.32 -3.25
N ALA A 35 17.56 -11.69 -3.89
CA ALA A 35 16.74 -10.68 -3.24
C ALA A 35 16.38 -11.21 -1.86
N PRO A 36 16.51 -10.40 -0.78
CA PRO A 36 16.29 -10.87 0.58
C PRO A 36 14.96 -11.62 0.61
N THR A 37 15.03 -12.94 0.81
CA THR A 37 13.86 -13.78 0.89
C THR A 37 13.10 -13.33 2.11
N SER A 38 11.99 -12.63 1.89
CA SER A 38 11.06 -12.27 2.96
C SER A 38 10.73 -13.52 3.78
N ASP A 39 10.77 -13.38 5.10
CA ASP A 39 10.37 -14.42 6.05
C ASP A 39 8.89 -14.81 5.91
N ILE A 40 8.11 -14.00 5.18
CA ILE A 40 6.69 -14.18 4.91
C ILE A 40 6.48 -14.50 3.43
N ASN A 41 5.85 -15.64 3.15
CA ASN A 41 5.47 -16.12 1.83
C ASN A 41 3.95 -16.20 1.70
N PHE A 42 3.35 -15.29 0.94
CA PHE A 42 1.92 -15.26 0.65
C PHE A 42 1.54 -16.25 -0.44
N TYR A 43 0.42 -16.95 -0.25
CA TYR A 43 -0.13 -17.88 -1.24
C TYR A 43 -1.62 -17.64 -1.49
N GLY A 44 -2.08 -18.05 -2.67
CA GLY A 44 -3.37 -17.59 -3.15
C GLY A 44 -3.82 -18.20 -4.47
N ILE A 45 -4.81 -17.54 -5.07
CA ILE A 45 -5.29 -17.81 -6.42
C ILE A 45 -5.10 -16.54 -7.23
N LEU A 46 -4.51 -16.68 -8.41
CA LEU A 46 -4.38 -15.61 -9.39
C LEU A 46 -5.29 -15.92 -10.58
N GLU A 47 -6.19 -15.00 -10.88
CA GLU A 47 -7.05 -15.02 -12.05
C GLU A 47 -6.61 -13.90 -12.99
N ASP A 48 -6.14 -14.28 -14.17
CA ASP A 48 -5.80 -13.34 -15.23
C ASP A 48 -6.81 -13.42 -16.39
N HIS A 49 -6.50 -12.80 -17.53
CA HIS A 49 -7.40 -12.86 -18.68
C HIS A 49 -7.41 -14.21 -19.39
N ALA A 50 -6.39 -15.05 -19.20
CA ALA A 50 -6.22 -16.32 -19.87
C ALA A 50 -6.74 -17.50 -19.03
N HIS A 51 -6.39 -17.57 -17.74
CA HIS A 51 -6.74 -18.67 -16.86
C HIS A 51 -6.61 -18.32 -15.38
N THR A 52 -7.01 -19.27 -14.54
CA THR A 52 -6.92 -19.19 -13.08
C THR A 52 -5.93 -20.23 -12.58
N CYS A 53 -4.95 -19.82 -11.76
CA CYS A 53 -3.92 -20.70 -11.23
C CYS A 53 -3.74 -20.49 -9.71
N ASN A 54 -3.15 -21.49 -9.05
CA ASN A 54 -2.69 -21.33 -7.68
C ASN A 54 -1.29 -20.73 -7.70
N VAL A 55 -1.03 -19.78 -6.82
CA VAL A 55 0.25 -19.08 -6.75
C VAL A 55 0.79 -19.03 -5.33
N GLU A 56 2.10 -18.98 -5.20
CA GLU A 56 2.82 -18.68 -3.98
C GLU A 56 3.91 -17.62 -4.23
N SER A 57 4.58 -17.20 -3.17
CA SER A 57 5.62 -16.16 -3.22
C SER A 57 5.11 -14.88 -3.90
N ILE A 58 3.91 -14.43 -3.52
CA ILE A 58 3.29 -13.23 -4.11
C ILE A 58 4.03 -11.98 -3.65
N LEU A 59 4.57 -11.21 -4.59
CA LEU A 59 5.12 -9.88 -4.40
C LEU A 59 4.30 -8.87 -5.22
N VAL A 60 3.99 -7.75 -4.60
CA VAL A 60 3.20 -6.69 -5.24
C VAL A 60 4.06 -5.46 -5.43
N GLY A 61 4.53 -5.25 -6.66
CA GLY A 61 5.38 -4.14 -7.04
C GLY A 61 6.74 -4.14 -6.33
N GLY A 62 7.33 -5.33 -6.19
CA GLY A 62 8.61 -5.55 -5.50
C GLY A 62 8.52 -5.49 -3.96
N LYS A 63 7.31 -5.50 -3.39
CA LYS A 63 7.09 -5.52 -1.94
C LYS A 63 6.42 -6.83 -1.52
N TYR A 64 6.95 -7.46 -0.47
CA TYR A 64 6.47 -8.74 0.03
C TYR A 64 5.22 -8.61 0.91
N GLU A 65 5.12 -7.57 1.73
CA GLU A 65 4.08 -7.49 2.76
C GLU A 65 3.04 -6.41 2.52
N SER A 66 3.23 -5.56 1.51
CA SER A 66 2.31 -4.44 1.28
C SER A 66 2.14 -4.06 -0.18
N ILE A 67 0.96 -3.57 -0.50
CA ILE A 67 0.65 -2.95 -1.79
C ILE A 67 0.63 -1.42 -1.66
N PRO A 68 1.43 -0.69 -2.46
CA PRO A 68 1.29 0.75 -2.57
C PRO A 68 0.09 1.11 -3.44
N VAL A 69 -0.89 1.79 -2.86
CA VAL A 69 -2.06 2.28 -3.56
C VAL A 69 -2.30 3.76 -3.25
N TYR A 70 -3.17 4.40 -4.02
CA TYR A 70 -3.51 5.80 -3.86
C TYR A 70 -5.01 5.92 -3.59
N GLN A 71 -5.41 6.77 -2.64
CA GLN A 71 -6.82 7.02 -2.36
C GLN A 71 -7.46 7.82 -3.50
N GLN A 72 -8.66 7.41 -3.89
CA GLN A 72 -9.44 8.11 -4.91
C GLN A 72 -10.12 9.33 -4.29
N ASN A 73 -9.39 10.44 -4.17
CA ASN A 73 -10.02 11.72 -3.86
C ASN A 73 -10.55 12.30 -5.17
N THR A 74 -11.84 12.10 -5.44
CA THR A 74 -12.63 12.77 -6.50
C THR A 74 -11.89 12.99 -7.82
N PHE A 75 -11.62 11.93 -8.58
CA PHE A 75 -10.97 12.06 -9.89
C PHE A 75 -11.96 11.81 -11.04
N VAL A 76 -11.93 12.70 -12.04
CA VAL A 76 -12.73 12.59 -13.26
C VAL A 76 -12.08 11.57 -14.21
N PRO A 77 -12.81 10.52 -14.66
CA PRO A 77 -12.27 9.51 -15.58
C PRO A 77 -11.91 10.10 -16.96
N LEU A 78 -10.95 9.48 -17.63
CA LEU A 78 -10.37 9.94 -18.91
C LEU A 78 -11.39 10.17 -20.05
N ASN A 79 -12.60 9.63 -19.94
CA ASN A 79 -13.63 9.66 -20.99
C ASN A 79 -14.53 10.91 -20.98
N HIS A 80 -14.40 11.83 -20.01
CA HIS A 80 -15.13 13.10 -20.04
C HIS A 80 -14.34 14.20 -20.77
N LYS A 81 -14.59 14.34 -22.08
CA LYS A 81 -13.96 15.33 -22.97
C LYS A 81 -14.25 16.81 -22.65
N ASN A 82 -15.05 17.13 -21.65
CA ASN A 82 -15.50 18.51 -21.39
C ASN A 82 -15.37 18.86 -19.90
N ASN A 83 -14.20 19.32 -19.46
CA ASN A 83 -14.05 20.48 -18.57
C ASN A 83 -12.57 20.75 -18.23
N PRO A 84 -12.08 21.99 -18.40
CA PRO A 84 -10.75 22.38 -17.96
C PRO A 84 -10.75 22.72 -16.46
N THR A 85 -9.58 22.56 -15.82
CA THR A 85 -9.24 23.04 -14.47
C THR A 85 -9.98 22.40 -13.28
N MET A 86 -9.58 21.18 -12.93
CA MET A 86 -9.48 20.77 -11.53
C MET A 86 -8.00 20.50 -11.23
N GLU A 87 -7.47 21.05 -10.14
CA GLU A 87 -6.12 20.77 -9.68
C GLU A 87 -5.92 19.25 -9.62
N GLN A 88 -5.05 18.71 -10.50
CA GLN A 88 -4.63 17.33 -10.43
C GLN A 88 -3.87 17.14 -9.11
N VAL A 89 -4.58 16.73 -8.06
CA VAL A 89 -3.96 16.33 -6.80
C VAL A 89 -2.93 15.25 -7.11
N ASP A 90 -1.66 15.51 -6.82
CA ASP A 90 -0.59 14.54 -7.07
C ASP A 90 -0.90 13.27 -6.26
N PRO A 91 -1.10 12.10 -6.90
CA PRO A 91 -1.41 10.86 -6.21
C PRO A 91 -0.35 10.54 -5.15
N LYS A 92 0.90 10.98 -5.33
CA LYS A 92 1.95 10.79 -4.32
C LYS A 92 1.58 11.35 -2.93
N GLN A 93 0.74 12.37 -2.85
CA GLN A 93 0.32 12.97 -1.57
C GLN A 93 -0.62 12.05 -0.77
N ASN A 94 -1.34 11.14 -1.44
CA ASN A 94 -2.28 10.20 -0.81
C ASN A 94 -1.89 8.74 -1.01
N LYS A 95 -0.58 8.48 -1.08
CA LYS A 95 -0.03 7.13 -1.16
C LYS A 95 -0.15 6.43 0.18
N ILE A 96 -0.83 5.30 0.19
CA ILE A 96 -0.94 4.41 1.35
C ILE A 96 -0.29 3.06 1.03
N LEU A 97 0.20 2.39 2.06
CA LEU A 97 0.68 1.01 1.98
C LEU A 97 -0.33 0.13 2.71
N ILE A 98 -1.02 -0.75 1.99
CA ILE A 98 -1.95 -1.71 2.59
C ILE A 98 -1.20 -3.01 2.84
N ASN A 99 -1.28 -3.54 4.06
CA ASN A 99 -0.68 -4.81 4.42
C ASN A 99 -1.42 -5.97 3.73
N LEU A 100 -0.70 -6.85 3.05
CA LEU A 100 -1.26 -8.02 2.38
C LEU A 100 -1.89 -9.02 3.36
N GLN A 101 -1.46 -9.01 4.62
CA GLN A 101 -2.05 -9.86 5.67
C GLN A 101 -3.48 -9.47 6.03
N ASP A 102 -3.87 -8.21 5.80
CA ASP A 102 -5.22 -7.71 6.09
C ASP A 102 -6.16 -7.81 4.87
N ILE A 103 -5.62 -8.25 3.73
CA ILE A 103 -6.32 -8.32 2.44
C ILE A 103 -6.77 -9.76 2.18
N LYS A 104 -8.04 -9.89 1.83
CA LYS A 104 -8.64 -11.13 1.32
C LYS A 104 -8.50 -11.23 -0.20
N SER A 105 -8.82 -10.14 -0.92
CA SER A 105 -8.69 -10.12 -2.38
C SER A 105 -8.43 -8.73 -2.93
N ILE A 106 -7.80 -8.70 -4.11
CA ILE A 106 -7.56 -7.50 -4.91
C ILE A 106 -8.14 -7.81 -6.30
N SER A 107 -9.06 -7.00 -6.80
CA SER A 107 -9.62 -7.17 -8.13
C SER A 107 -9.60 -5.86 -8.92
N LEU A 108 -9.56 -5.95 -10.24
CA LEU A 108 -9.83 -4.80 -11.09
C LEU A 108 -11.29 -4.39 -10.94
N GLU A 109 -11.54 -3.08 -10.97
CA GLU A 109 -12.91 -2.54 -11.03
C GLU A 109 -13.62 -3.02 -12.31
N HIS A 110 -12.89 -2.98 -13.44
CA HIS A 110 -13.38 -3.39 -14.76
C HIS A 110 -12.54 -4.57 -15.28
N PRO A 111 -12.80 -5.82 -14.84
CA PRO A 111 -11.97 -6.98 -15.15
C PRO A 111 -11.99 -7.38 -16.64
N HIS A 112 -12.98 -6.94 -17.42
CA HIS A 112 -13.03 -7.20 -18.86
C HIS A 112 -12.41 -6.06 -19.69
N ASN A 113 -12.44 -4.84 -19.16
CA ASN A 113 -11.90 -3.63 -19.81
C ASN A 113 -11.02 -2.85 -18.81
N PRO A 114 -9.80 -3.30 -18.50
CA PRO A 114 -8.97 -2.75 -17.42
C PRO A 114 -8.64 -1.26 -17.54
N THR A 115 -8.74 -0.69 -18.75
CA THR A 115 -8.48 0.72 -19.04
C THR A 115 -9.70 1.63 -18.91
N GLU A 116 -10.90 1.09 -18.71
CA GLU A 116 -12.17 1.85 -18.68
C GLU A 116 -12.17 2.92 -17.58
N SER A 117 -11.59 2.59 -16.42
CA SER A 117 -11.43 3.50 -15.29
C SER A 117 -10.00 4.02 -15.12
N SER A 118 -9.21 4.00 -16.19
CA SER A 118 -7.82 4.47 -16.14
C SER A 118 -7.74 5.99 -16.03
N ILE A 119 -6.74 6.46 -15.30
CA ILE A 119 -6.46 7.88 -15.07
C ILE A 119 -4.99 8.12 -15.38
N GLN A 120 -4.70 9.16 -16.17
CA GLN A 120 -3.33 9.56 -16.45
C GLN A 120 -2.93 10.73 -15.56
N ILE A 121 -1.87 10.56 -14.76
CA ILE A 121 -1.32 11.60 -13.89
C ILE A 121 0.20 11.58 -14.02
N ASN A 122 0.83 12.73 -14.26
CA ASN A 122 2.29 12.84 -14.40
C ASN A 122 2.89 11.83 -15.40
N ASN A 123 2.25 11.66 -16.57
CA ASN A 123 2.62 10.69 -17.61
C ASN A 123 2.62 9.21 -17.17
N LYS A 124 1.98 8.89 -16.05
CA LYS A 124 1.75 7.52 -15.58
C LYS A 124 0.28 7.18 -15.67
N ILE A 125 -0.01 5.94 -16.04
CA ILE A 125 -1.37 5.41 -16.10
C ILE A 125 -1.65 4.69 -14.79
N TYR A 126 -2.76 5.05 -14.16
CA TYR A 126 -3.30 4.43 -12.97
C TYR A 126 -4.60 3.74 -13.34
N ILE A 127 -4.89 2.61 -12.69
CA ILE A 127 -6.14 1.86 -12.86
C ILE A 127 -6.81 1.70 -11.49
N GLN A 128 -8.14 1.58 -11.50
CA GLN A 128 -8.90 1.35 -10.27
C GLN A 128 -8.92 -0.13 -9.91
N ILE A 129 -8.65 -0.39 -8.64
CA ILE A 129 -8.73 -1.71 -8.02
C ILE A 129 -9.67 -1.65 -6.81
N ILE A 130 -10.34 -2.76 -6.57
CA ILE A 130 -11.11 -3.03 -5.35
C ILE A 130 -10.24 -3.90 -4.46
N VAL A 131 -9.99 -3.44 -3.24
CA VAL A 131 -9.33 -4.22 -2.20
C VAL A 131 -10.38 -4.63 -1.18
N GLU A 132 -10.56 -5.94 -1.02
CA GLU A 132 -11.43 -6.55 0.00
C GLU A 132 -10.57 -6.97 1.20
N SER A 133 -10.89 -6.44 2.38
CA SER A 133 -10.26 -6.84 3.64
C SER A 133 -10.73 -8.22 4.12
N LEU A 134 -10.01 -8.83 5.06
CA LEU A 134 -10.45 -10.05 5.73
C LEU A 134 -11.82 -9.91 6.44
N GLN A 135 -12.19 -8.71 6.87
CA GLN A 135 -13.49 -8.41 7.47
C GLN A 135 -14.62 -8.23 6.43
N GLY A 136 -14.31 -8.33 5.13
CA GLY A 136 -15.28 -8.16 4.04
C GLY A 136 -15.52 -6.72 3.61
N THR A 137 -14.87 -5.73 4.23
CA THR A 137 -14.94 -4.34 3.75
C THR A 137 -14.22 -4.20 2.42
N LYS A 138 -14.90 -3.62 1.42
CA LYS A 138 -14.35 -3.30 0.10
C LYS A 138 -14.04 -1.81 0.01
N LYS A 139 -12.88 -1.47 -0.54
CA LYS A 139 -12.48 -0.08 -0.80
C LYS A 139 -11.85 0.02 -2.18
N HIS A 140 -12.15 1.13 -2.86
CA HIS A 140 -11.62 1.44 -4.18
C HIS A 140 -10.33 2.23 -4.03
N TYR A 141 -9.32 1.86 -4.81
CA TYR A 141 -8.02 2.52 -4.81
C TYR A 141 -7.47 2.60 -6.23
N LEU A 142 -6.48 3.47 -6.41
CA LEU A 142 -5.70 3.55 -7.64
C LEU A 142 -4.35 2.84 -7.46
N VAL A 143 -3.93 2.12 -8.49
CA VAL A 143 -2.59 1.51 -8.58
C VAL A 143 -1.99 1.84 -9.95
N GLU A 144 -0.66 1.98 -10.02
CA GLU A 144 0.04 2.15 -11.30
C GLU A 144 -0.20 0.92 -12.20
N SER A 145 -0.66 1.11 -13.43
CA SER A 145 -1.00 0.01 -14.34
C SER A 145 0.19 -0.87 -14.70
N SER A 146 1.39 -0.28 -14.75
CA SER A 146 2.66 -0.93 -15.02
C SER A 146 3.27 -1.61 -13.78
N ARG A 147 2.61 -1.55 -12.63
CA ARG A 147 3.08 -2.22 -11.41
C ARG A 147 2.98 -3.73 -11.64
N LYS A 148 4.07 -4.45 -11.37
CA LYS A 148 4.12 -5.92 -11.52
C LYS A 148 3.63 -6.63 -10.27
N ILE A 149 2.92 -7.73 -10.46
CA ILE A 149 2.78 -8.82 -9.48
C ILE A 149 3.74 -9.92 -9.92
N THR A 150 4.65 -10.29 -9.04
CA THR A 150 5.59 -11.39 -9.22
C THR A 150 5.16 -12.52 -8.30
N CYS A 151 5.07 -13.74 -8.82
CA CYS A 151 4.66 -14.91 -8.05
C CYS A 151 5.20 -16.18 -8.68
N LYS A 152 5.05 -17.30 -7.98
CA LYS A 152 5.33 -18.64 -8.49
C LYS A 152 4.02 -19.39 -8.69
N GLU A 153 3.73 -19.75 -9.93
CA GLU A 153 2.62 -20.60 -10.28
C GLU A 153 2.91 -22.04 -9.86
N ILE A 154 1.94 -22.65 -9.18
CA ILE A 154 2.00 -24.04 -8.74
C ILE A 154 1.30 -24.88 -9.80
N ASP A 155 2.07 -25.51 -10.69
CA ASP A 155 1.53 -26.51 -11.60
C ASP A 155 1.37 -27.83 -10.84
N LYS A 156 0.13 -28.31 -10.79
CA LYS A 156 -0.19 -29.66 -10.33
C LYS A 156 -0.52 -30.47 -11.57
N SER A 157 0.51 -30.83 -12.33
CA SER A 157 0.34 -31.81 -13.40
C SER A 157 -0.28 -33.07 -12.78
N ALA A 158 -1.24 -33.68 -13.49
CA ALA A 158 -2.15 -34.69 -12.94
C ALA A 158 -1.49 -36.01 -12.46
N ASP A 159 -0.16 -36.15 -12.57
CA ASP A 159 0.58 -37.28 -12.04
C ASP A 159 0.85 -37.09 -10.55
N VAL A 160 0.02 -37.79 -9.75
CA VAL A 160 -0.07 -37.80 -8.28
C VAL A 160 1.27 -38.12 -7.57
N GLN A 161 2.33 -38.47 -8.29
CA GLN A 161 3.63 -38.87 -7.74
C GLN A 161 4.76 -37.85 -7.92
N GLN A 162 4.56 -36.75 -8.66
CA GLN A 162 5.60 -35.73 -8.82
C GLN A 162 5.35 -34.54 -7.89
N ALA A 163 6.44 -34.05 -7.28
CA ALA A 163 6.41 -32.83 -6.50
C ALA A 163 5.94 -31.66 -7.40
N PRO A 164 5.07 -30.76 -6.91
CA PRO A 164 4.56 -29.66 -7.72
C PRO A 164 5.70 -28.81 -8.27
N THR A 165 5.64 -28.51 -9.57
CA THR A 165 6.60 -27.63 -10.24
C THR A 165 6.20 -26.18 -10.03
N LEU A 166 7.19 -25.34 -9.73
CA LEU A 166 7.02 -23.90 -9.52
C LEU A 166 7.55 -23.14 -10.74
N HIS A 167 6.70 -22.34 -11.35
CA HIS A 167 7.07 -21.49 -12.49
C HIS A 167 6.99 -20.01 -12.10
N ASP A 168 8.08 -19.27 -12.31
CA ASP A 168 8.08 -17.83 -12.06
C ASP A 168 7.15 -17.10 -13.04
N ARG A 169 6.33 -16.21 -12.51
CA ARG A 169 5.33 -15.47 -13.28
C ARG A 169 5.31 -14.01 -12.86
N ASP A 170 5.52 -13.17 -13.86
CA ASP A 170 5.48 -11.72 -13.76
C ASP A 170 4.35 -11.16 -14.62
N LEU A 171 3.37 -10.52 -13.98
CA LEU A 171 2.24 -9.87 -14.69
C LEU A 171 2.09 -8.43 -14.23
N ASN A 172 1.78 -7.53 -15.16
CA ASN A 172 1.35 -6.19 -14.79
C ASN A 172 -0.07 -6.24 -14.20
N PHE A 173 -0.37 -5.36 -13.24
CA PHE A 173 -1.68 -5.28 -12.58
C PHE A 173 -2.86 -5.19 -13.55
N ILE A 174 -2.67 -4.49 -14.67
CA ILE A 174 -3.68 -4.34 -15.70
C ILE A 174 -4.11 -5.67 -16.35
N HIS A 175 -3.31 -6.72 -16.22
CA HIS A 175 -3.60 -8.04 -16.79
C HIS A 175 -4.18 -9.02 -15.77
N ILE A 176 -4.42 -8.59 -14.53
CA ILE A 176 -4.86 -9.46 -13.44
C ILE A 176 -6.28 -9.09 -13.09
N LYS A 177 -7.24 -9.98 -13.35
CA LYS A 177 -8.65 -9.73 -12.99
C LYS A 177 -8.81 -9.74 -11.47
N LYS A 178 -8.22 -10.74 -10.82
CA LYS A 178 -8.37 -10.95 -9.38
C LYS A 178 -7.18 -11.71 -8.80
N LEU A 179 -6.72 -11.26 -7.64
CA LEU A 179 -5.77 -11.94 -6.79
C LEU A 179 -6.45 -12.22 -5.45
N ILE A 180 -6.57 -13.48 -5.07
CA ILE A 180 -7.11 -13.91 -3.78
C ILE A 180 -5.94 -14.34 -2.90
N ILE A 181 -5.81 -13.71 -1.73
CA ILE A 181 -4.80 -14.09 -0.74
C ILE A 181 -5.46 -15.05 0.24
N LYS A 182 -5.02 -16.31 0.25
CA LYS A 182 -5.57 -17.36 1.12
C LYS A 182 -4.90 -17.38 2.49
N GLY A 183 -3.66 -16.90 2.56
CA GLY A 183 -2.88 -16.87 3.78
C GLY A 183 -1.41 -16.61 3.48
N TYR A 184 -0.58 -16.80 4.50
CA TYR A 184 0.86 -16.68 4.40
C TYR A 184 1.52 -17.77 5.24
N LYS A 185 2.72 -18.16 4.84
CA LYS A 185 3.64 -18.97 5.64
C LYS A 185 4.67 -18.01 6.21
N SER A 186 4.85 -18.01 7.52
CA SER A 186 5.87 -17.21 8.19
C SER A 186 6.66 -18.09 9.14
N ASN A 187 7.97 -17.87 9.21
CA ASN A 187 8.82 -18.50 10.22
C ASN A 187 8.61 -17.90 11.63
N TYR A 188 7.88 -16.78 11.72
CA TYR A 188 7.58 -16.07 12.95
C TYR A 188 6.06 -15.82 13.13
N PRO A 189 5.51 -15.91 14.35
CA PRO A 189 4.10 -15.60 14.60
C PRO A 189 3.82 -14.13 14.24
N TYR A 190 2.74 -13.89 13.49
CA TYR A 190 2.32 -12.53 13.13
C TYR A 190 2.06 -11.69 14.37
N LYS A 191 2.73 -10.54 14.43
CA LYS A 191 2.38 -9.44 15.30
C LYS A 191 1.77 -8.35 14.42
N ALA A 192 0.49 -8.05 14.64
CA ALA A 192 -0.11 -6.87 14.04
C ALA A 192 0.77 -5.65 14.33
N PRO A 193 0.93 -4.70 13.40
CA PRO A 193 1.74 -3.52 13.63
C PRO A 193 1.27 -2.84 14.91
N GLU A 194 2.13 -2.81 15.93
CA GLU A 194 1.90 -1.91 17.07
C GLU A 194 1.82 -0.50 16.48
N ILE A 195 0.76 0.21 16.82
CA ILE A 195 0.56 1.60 16.42
C ILE A 195 1.77 2.37 16.96
N GLY A 196 2.75 2.63 16.09
CA GLY A 196 3.96 3.31 16.48
C GLY A 196 3.63 4.68 17.06
N PRO A 197 4.31 5.13 18.12
CA PRO A 197 4.08 6.45 18.68
C PRO A 197 4.36 7.49 17.61
N ILE A 198 3.39 8.40 17.43
CA ILE A 198 3.55 9.62 16.64
C ILE A 198 4.84 10.30 17.14
N SER A 199 5.73 10.60 16.19
CA SER A 199 7.04 11.22 16.39
C SER A 199 7.06 12.16 17.59
N LYS A 200 7.93 11.86 18.55
CA LYS A 200 8.12 12.61 19.79
C LYS A 200 8.34 14.09 19.48
N THR A 201 7.37 14.94 19.80
CA THR A 201 7.62 16.32 20.18
C THR A 201 8.54 16.29 21.40
N PRO A 202 9.59 17.12 21.50
CA PRO A 202 10.55 17.05 22.61
C PRO A 202 9.85 17.17 23.96
N GLU A 203 9.98 16.13 24.80
CA GLU A 203 9.49 16.09 26.18
C GLU A 203 10.20 17.18 26.99
N GLN A 204 9.48 18.25 27.33
CA GLN A 204 9.81 19.02 28.53
C GLN A 204 9.44 18.16 29.76
N PRO A 205 10.30 18.07 30.78
CA PRO A 205 9.98 17.34 32.00
C PRO A 205 8.88 18.10 32.75
N MET A 206 7.66 17.57 32.71
CA MET A 206 6.56 18.05 33.55
C MET A 206 6.54 17.32 34.91
N PRO A 207 6.04 17.99 35.96
CA PRO A 207 6.16 17.54 37.34
C PRO A 207 5.29 16.32 37.62
N LYS A 208 5.71 15.49 38.58
CA LYS A 208 4.94 14.34 39.11
C LYS A 208 3.47 14.69 39.30
N ALA A 209 2.59 14.00 38.61
CA ALA A 209 1.16 14.15 38.71
C ALA A 209 0.67 13.67 40.11
N PRO A 210 -0.32 14.36 40.71
CA PRO A 210 -0.94 13.93 41.95
C PRO A 210 -1.84 12.71 41.75
N THR A 211 -1.82 11.80 42.71
CA THR A 211 -2.66 10.61 42.80
C THR A 211 -4.14 10.96 42.79
N MET A 212 -4.92 10.35 41.89
CA MET A 212 -6.37 10.57 41.77
C MET A 212 -7.11 10.32 43.08
N THR A 213 -8.06 11.21 43.35
CA THR A 213 -9.13 10.97 44.32
C THR A 213 -10.20 10.04 43.73
N GLU A 214 -10.91 9.30 44.58
CA GLU A 214 -11.97 8.37 44.17
C GLU A 214 -13.08 9.06 43.35
N SER A 215 -13.34 10.34 43.64
CA SER A 215 -14.30 11.18 42.92
C SER A 215 -13.92 11.41 41.44
N GLU A 216 -12.62 11.53 41.12
CA GLU A 216 -12.18 11.74 39.74
C GLU A 216 -12.31 10.45 38.92
N LYS A 217 -12.17 9.28 39.55
CA LYS A 217 -12.34 7.98 38.89
C LYS A 217 -13.79 7.73 38.51
N GLU A 218 -14.72 8.12 39.37
CA GLU A 218 -16.16 8.04 39.10
C GLU A 218 -16.56 8.96 37.94
N LYS A 219 -16.11 10.22 37.94
CA LYS A 219 -16.34 11.15 36.81
C LYS A 219 -15.76 10.65 35.48
N PHE A 220 -14.61 9.97 35.54
CA PHE A 220 -14.00 9.37 34.37
C PHE A 220 -14.84 8.22 33.81
N LYS A 221 -15.32 7.31 34.67
CA LYS A 221 -16.19 6.20 34.26
C LYS A 221 -17.48 6.70 33.63
N GLU A 222 -18.10 7.71 34.25
CA GLU A 222 -19.35 8.31 33.76
C GLU A 222 -19.15 8.96 32.38
N SER A 223 -18.12 9.79 32.22
CA SER A 223 -17.79 10.42 30.94
C SER A 223 -17.42 9.41 29.85
N THR A 224 -16.75 8.32 30.21
CA THR A 224 -16.42 7.23 29.28
C THR A 224 -17.67 6.47 28.84
N ALA A 225 -18.59 6.18 29.77
CA ALA A 225 -19.84 5.50 29.47
C ALA A 225 -20.74 6.36 28.57
N GLU A 226 -20.81 7.66 28.79
CA GLU A 226 -21.53 8.60 27.92
C GLU A 226 -20.95 8.62 26.49
N LEU A 227 -19.62 8.66 26.34
CA LEU A 227 -18.96 8.60 25.03
C LEU A 227 -19.23 7.28 24.31
N LEU A 228 -19.19 6.16 25.02
CA LEU A 228 -19.49 4.84 24.45
C LEU A 228 -20.95 4.74 23.99
N ASN A 229 -21.90 5.22 24.80
CA ASN A 229 -23.31 5.26 24.43
C ASN A 229 -23.55 6.15 23.19
N ALA A 230 -22.91 7.32 23.14
CA ALA A 230 -23.01 8.22 21.98
C ALA A 230 -22.44 7.59 20.71
N ILE A 231 -21.33 6.84 20.81
CA ILE A 231 -20.77 6.09 19.68
C ILE A 231 -21.75 5.00 19.23
N GLU A 232 -22.29 4.21 20.16
CA GLU A 232 -23.24 3.14 19.85
C GLU A 232 -24.49 3.67 19.14
N GLU A 233 -25.05 4.79 19.64
CA GLU A 233 -26.22 5.42 19.04
C GLU A 233 -25.94 5.97 17.63
N ASN A 234 -24.80 6.62 17.42
CA ASN A 234 -24.40 7.12 16.11
C ASN A 234 -24.09 5.99 15.12
N VAL A 235 -23.58 4.84 15.58
CA VAL A 235 -23.37 3.68 14.72
C VAL A 235 -24.69 3.00 14.37
N LYS A 236 -25.63 2.87 15.33
CA LYS A 236 -26.96 2.29 15.08
C LYS A 236 -27.79 3.11 14.10
N ASN A 237 -27.70 4.43 14.18
CA ASN A 237 -28.47 5.36 13.36
C ASN A 237 -27.75 5.76 12.06
N MET A 238 -26.71 5.02 11.66
CA MET A 238 -25.88 5.36 10.51
C MET A 238 -26.68 5.26 9.20
N PRO A 239 -26.88 6.37 8.46
CA PRO A 239 -27.63 6.34 7.22
C PRO A 239 -26.81 5.63 6.14
N LEU A 240 -27.37 4.53 5.60
CA LEU A 240 -26.70 3.70 4.59
C LEU A 240 -27.07 4.12 3.15
N ASP A 241 -28.11 4.92 3.00
CA ASP A 241 -28.73 5.34 1.75
C ASP A 241 -28.36 6.76 1.32
N ASN A 242 -27.77 7.56 2.23
CA ASN A 242 -27.32 8.93 1.96
C ASN A 242 -25.80 9.07 2.18
N PRO A 243 -24.99 9.09 1.11
CA PRO A 243 -23.53 9.16 1.21
C PRO A 243 -23.00 10.39 1.97
N THR A 244 -23.67 11.53 1.85
CA THR A 244 -23.27 12.78 2.54
C THR A 244 -23.56 12.69 4.04
N ALA A 245 -24.73 12.14 4.40
CA ALA A 245 -25.08 11.92 5.80
C ALA A 245 -24.22 10.82 6.43
N PHE A 246 -23.84 9.81 5.66
CA PHE A 246 -22.92 8.75 6.07
C PHE A 246 -21.54 9.32 6.41
N GLU A 247 -20.94 10.12 5.52
CA GLU A 247 -19.62 10.72 5.78
C GLU A 247 -19.66 11.70 6.97
N THR A 248 -20.76 12.44 7.13
CA THR A 248 -20.96 13.31 8.30
C THR A 248 -20.99 12.50 9.60
N MET A 249 -21.81 11.44 9.65
CA MET A 249 -21.95 10.61 10.84
C MET A 249 -20.68 9.80 11.12
N ARG A 250 -19.98 9.35 10.08
CA ARG A 250 -18.65 8.73 10.18
C ARG A 250 -17.63 9.67 10.79
N SER A 251 -17.59 10.93 10.37
CA SER A 251 -16.73 11.96 10.96
C SER A 251 -17.06 12.20 12.44
N THR A 252 -18.34 12.22 12.81
CA THR A 252 -18.79 12.32 14.20
C THR A 252 -18.29 11.12 15.03
N VAL A 253 -18.48 9.90 14.54
CA VAL A 253 -17.99 8.68 15.22
C VAL A 253 -16.48 8.69 15.40
N LEU A 254 -15.71 9.09 14.38
CA LEU A 254 -14.25 9.21 14.49
C LEU A 254 -13.83 10.25 15.53
N THR A 255 -14.55 11.36 15.64
CA THR A 255 -14.29 12.40 16.64
C THR A 255 -14.56 11.88 18.05
N LEU A 256 -15.65 11.15 18.26
CA LEU A 256 -15.97 10.53 19.54
C LEU A 256 -14.93 9.47 19.94
N LEU A 257 -14.51 8.62 19.00
CA LEU A 257 -13.44 7.62 19.23
C LEU A 257 -12.10 8.28 19.58
N LYS A 258 -11.77 9.41 18.94
CA LYS A 258 -10.58 10.18 19.26
C LYS A 258 -10.66 10.76 20.68
N SER A 259 -11.81 11.33 21.05
CA SER A 259 -12.06 11.83 22.41
C SER A 259 -11.91 10.73 23.46
N LEU A 260 -12.50 9.56 23.21
CA LEU A 260 -12.39 8.39 24.09
C LEU A 260 -10.93 7.95 24.26
N ARG A 261 -10.18 7.85 23.16
CA ARG A 261 -8.75 7.53 23.20
C ARG A 261 -7.97 8.55 24.02
N ASP A 262 -8.19 9.83 23.81
CA ASP A 262 -7.48 10.91 24.52
C ASP A 262 -7.81 10.89 26.03
N GLN A 263 -9.06 10.59 26.39
CA GLN A 263 -9.46 10.36 27.79
C GLN A 263 -8.75 9.14 28.41
N LEU A 264 -8.73 7.99 27.71
CA LEU A 264 -8.04 6.78 28.17
C LEU A 264 -6.54 7.01 28.30
N GLN A 265 -5.91 7.74 27.39
CA GLN A 265 -4.50 8.07 27.46
C GLN A 265 -4.21 8.96 28.67
N LYS A 266 -5.04 9.99 28.90
CA LYS A 266 -4.94 10.83 30.11
C LYS A 266 -5.02 10.00 31.39
N PHE A 267 -5.93 9.01 31.43
CA PHE A 267 -6.04 8.11 32.58
C PHE A 267 -4.79 7.23 32.74
N LEU A 268 -4.24 6.69 31.65
CA LEU A 268 -3.02 5.89 31.67
C LEU A 268 -1.80 6.69 32.14
N ASP A 269 -1.65 7.93 31.67
CA ASP A 269 -0.55 8.82 32.04
C ASP A 269 -0.63 9.26 33.50
N MET A 270 -1.82 9.21 34.10
CA MET A 270 -2.04 9.52 35.52
C MET A 270 -1.82 8.32 36.46
N ILE A 271 -1.80 7.09 35.93
CA ILE A 271 -1.52 5.87 36.73
C ILE A 271 -0.01 5.56 36.80
N LYS A 272 0.77 6.03 35.82
CA LYS A 272 2.23 5.86 35.76
C LYS A 272 2.96 6.83 36.69
#